data_AF-A0A949N552-F1
#
_entry.id   AF-A0A949N552-F1
#
_cell.length_a   1.000
_cell.length_b   1.000
_cell.length_c   1.000
_cell.angle_alpha   90.00
_cell.angle_beta   90.00
_cell.angle_gamma   90.00
#
_symmetry.space_group_name_H-M   'P 1'
#
loop_
_entity.id
_entity.type
_entity.pdbx_description
1 polymer ?
#
loop_
_entity_poly.entity_id
_entity_poly.type
_entity_poly.pdbx_seq_one_letter_code
_entity_poly.pdbx_strand_id
1 'polypeptide(L)'
;PFLLTLFPLVPGGDNILLEILLQPNTTGWLFVNYPIIPWLGVMGLGCACGLWIREHPDEITRLFLIMGVVLLGLWLIVRTGGGYGNLVLYEGGGWRDFMLMSKYPPSLAFLLWNLGGMSLIISAHTHLKNHLYGTHLFRVIVLFGQVPLFFYVIHLYIYKWLSFMPFMRGTLSMGYVAWMVGLMVMIPLCYGFRIIKKKHPGSILQYI
;
A
#
# COMPACT_ATOMS: atom_id res chain seq x y z
N PRO A 1 -9.95 22.88 7.31
CA PRO A 1 -10.26 23.89 8.34
C PRO A 1 -11.66 23.71 8.96
N PHE A 2 -12.75 23.74 8.18
CA PHE A 2 -14.14 23.67 8.69
C PHE A 2 -14.51 22.38 9.45
N LEU A 3 -14.09 21.21 8.96
CA LEU A 3 -14.35 19.94 9.66
C LEU A 3 -13.54 19.81 10.96
N LEU A 4 -12.32 20.36 11.00
CA LEU A 4 -11.46 20.33 12.18
C LEU A 4 -11.91 21.32 13.28
N THR A 5 -12.63 22.38 12.88
CA THR A 5 -13.26 23.30 13.83
C THR A 5 -14.53 22.72 14.46
N LEU A 6 -15.28 21.87 13.73
CA LEU A 6 -16.46 21.18 14.26
C LEU A 6 -16.09 19.90 15.03
N PHE A 7 -15.00 19.24 14.63
CA PHE A 7 -14.50 18.02 15.23
C PHE A 7 -13.01 18.15 15.52
N PRO A 8 -12.63 18.71 16.69
CA PRO A 8 -11.23 18.82 17.06
C PRO A 8 -10.63 17.42 17.18
N LEU A 9 -9.49 17.20 16.51
CA LEU A 9 -8.75 15.95 16.57
C LEU A 9 -8.10 15.82 17.96
N VAL A 10 -8.85 15.29 18.93
CA VAL A 10 -8.34 14.98 20.27
C VAL A 10 -8.05 13.48 20.31
N PRO A 11 -6.79 13.04 20.39
CA PRO A 11 -6.46 11.63 20.61
C PRO A 11 -7.14 11.12 21.88
N GLY A 12 -7.94 10.05 21.77
CA GLY A 12 -8.64 9.45 22.91
C GLY A 12 -9.91 10.19 23.36
N GLY A 13 -10.51 11.02 22.51
CA GLY A 13 -11.85 11.57 22.79
C GLY A 13 -12.95 10.51 22.68
N ASP A 14 -14.06 10.69 23.40
CA ASP A 14 -15.20 9.74 23.43
C ASP A 14 -15.98 9.61 22.10
N ASN A 15 -15.51 10.25 21.03
CA ASN A 15 -16.22 10.34 19.75
C ASN A 15 -15.85 9.19 18.81
N ILE A 16 -16.35 7.99 19.13
CA ILE A 16 -16.12 6.74 18.37
C ILE A 16 -16.36 6.92 16.85
N LEU A 17 -17.40 7.65 16.47
CA LEU A 17 -17.72 7.88 15.05
C LEU A 17 -16.63 8.68 14.33
N LEU A 18 -16.04 9.67 15.01
CA LEU A 18 -14.96 10.49 14.45
C LEU A 18 -13.68 9.68 14.26
N GLU A 19 -13.37 8.79 15.20
CA GLU A 19 -12.23 7.89 15.12
C GLU A 19 -12.37 6.91 13.96
N ILE A 20 -13.55 6.28 13.82
CA ILE A 20 -13.82 5.36 12.71
C ILE A 20 -13.74 6.08 11.36
N LEU A 21 -14.28 7.29 11.26
CA LEU A 21 -14.43 7.98 9.98
C LEU A 21 -13.18 8.75 9.55
N LEU A 22 -12.52 9.47 10.47
CA LEU A 22 -11.54 10.51 10.12
C LEU A 22 -10.18 10.35 10.82
N GLN A 23 -10.14 9.85 12.05
CA GLN A 23 -8.92 9.92 12.88
C GLN A 23 -8.40 8.54 13.31
N PRO A 24 -7.14 8.18 13.03
CA PRO A 24 -6.59 6.97 13.61
C PRO A 24 -6.46 7.10 15.14
N ASN A 25 -6.94 6.10 15.88
CA ASN A 25 -6.79 6.00 17.33
C ASN A 25 -6.07 4.69 17.69
N THR A 26 -5.02 4.79 18.51
CA THR A 26 -4.22 3.66 19.00
C THR A 26 -4.18 3.59 20.53
N THR A 27 -4.82 4.54 21.21
CA THR A 27 -4.79 4.69 22.68
C THR A 27 -6.13 4.38 23.34
N GLY A 28 -7.23 4.34 22.57
CA GLY A 28 -8.57 3.99 23.07
C GLY A 28 -8.86 2.48 23.09
N TRP A 29 -10.07 2.13 23.55
CA TRP A 29 -10.58 0.75 23.50
C TRP A 29 -10.72 0.23 22.05
N LEU A 30 -10.96 1.14 21.10
CA LEU A 30 -11.05 0.84 19.68
C LEU A 30 -9.73 1.19 18.98
N PHE A 31 -9.04 0.18 18.45
CA PHE A 31 -7.85 0.38 17.61
C PHE A 31 -8.26 0.66 16.16
N VAL A 32 -8.16 1.93 15.75
CA VAL A 32 -8.44 2.36 14.37
C VAL A 32 -7.15 2.83 13.72
N ASN A 33 -6.56 2.00 12.87
CA ASN A 33 -5.39 2.39 12.06
C ASN A 33 -5.79 2.94 10.68
N TYR A 34 -6.99 2.63 10.20
CA TYR A 34 -7.46 2.94 8.85
C TYR A 34 -8.81 3.66 8.89
N PRO A 35 -8.83 4.99 9.10
CA PRO A 35 -10.07 5.75 9.09
C PRO A 35 -10.74 5.67 7.71
N ILE A 36 -12.05 5.46 7.68
CA ILE A 36 -12.76 5.09 6.45
C ILE A 36 -12.68 6.19 5.40
N ILE A 37 -12.94 7.46 5.74
CA ILE A 37 -13.08 8.53 4.76
C ILE A 37 -11.78 8.79 3.98
N PRO A 38 -10.60 8.95 4.63
CA PRO A 38 -9.34 9.14 3.90
C PRO A 38 -9.02 7.98 2.93
N TRP A 39 -9.26 6.74 3.35
CA TRP A 39 -8.95 5.57 2.53
C TRP A 39 -10.01 5.29 1.46
N LEU A 40 -11.28 5.64 1.69
CA LEU A 40 -12.36 5.48 0.72
C LEU A 40 -12.09 6.28 -0.56
N GLY A 41 -11.57 7.51 -0.43
CA GLY A 41 -11.19 8.31 -1.59
C GLY A 41 -10.10 7.65 -2.43
N VAL A 42 -9.06 7.12 -1.79
CA VAL A 42 -7.95 6.43 -2.48
C VAL A 42 -8.44 5.13 -3.13
N MET A 43 -9.29 4.37 -2.45
CA MET A 43 -9.91 3.15 -3.00
C MET A 43 -10.80 3.48 -4.21
N GLY A 44 -11.62 4.54 -4.12
CA GLY A 44 -12.46 5.01 -5.21
C GLY A 44 -11.65 5.44 -6.44
N LEU A 45 -10.55 6.15 -6.23
CA LEU A 45 -9.60 6.50 -7.30
C LEU A 45 -9.02 5.24 -7.97
N GLY A 46 -8.62 4.24 -7.18
CA GLY A 46 -8.13 2.97 -7.71
C GLY A 46 -9.17 2.25 -8.56
N CYS A 47 -10.43 2.19 -8.11
CA CYS A 47 -11.54 1.62 -8.87
C CYS A 47 -11.79 2.37 -10.18
N ALA A 48 -11.82 3.70 -10.13
CA ALA A 48 -12.02 4.55 -11.32
C ALA A 48 -10.89 4.34 -12.34
N CYS A 49 -9.63 4.34 -11.89
CA CYS A 49 -8.48 4.02 -12.75
C CYS A 49 -8.59 2.62 -13.36
N GLY A 50 -9.02 1.61 -12.59
CA GLY A 50 -9.19 0.25 -13.09
C GLY A 50 -10.27 0.13 -14.17
N LEU A 51 -11.40 0.83 -14.01
CA LEU A 51 -12.44 0.92 -15.04
C LEU A 51 -11.94 1.64 -16.28
N TRP A 52 -11.26 2.78 -16.11
CA TRP A 52 -10.72 3.57 -17.22
C TRP A 52 -9.69 2.80 -18.04
N ILE A 53 -8.76 2.08 -17.38
CA ILE A 53 -7.76 1.19 -18.02
C ILE A 53 -8.44 0.14 -18.92
N ARG A 54 -9.59 -0.38 -18.50
CA ARG A 54 -10.34 -1.37 -19.27
C ARG A 54 -10.95 -0.77 -20.54
N GLU A 55 -11.37 0.49 -20.49
CA GLU A 55 -12.01 1.20 -21.61
C GLU A 55 -10.99 1.78 -22.60
N HIS A 56 -9.80 2.18 -22.15
CA HIS A 56 -8.82 2.92 -22.96
C HIS A 56 -7.44 2.22 -23.00
N PRO A 57 -7.34 0.98 -23.53
CA PRO A 57 -6.10 0.20 -23.48
C PRO A 57 -4.91 0.85 -24.19
N ASP A 58 -5.16 1.64 -25.23
CA ASP A 58 -4.11 2.26 -26.06
C ASP A 58 -3.47 3.50 -25.39
N GLU A 59 -4.15 4.11 -24.43
CA GLU A 59 -3.72 5.35 -23.79
C GLU A 59 -3.01 5.13 -22.44
N ILE A 60 -3.06 3.91 -21.89
CA ILE A 60 -2.55 3.58 -20.55
C ILE A 60 -1.10 4.05 -20.37
N THR A 61 -0.21 3.65 -21.28
CA THR A 61 1.23 3.92 -21.13
C THR A 61 1.49 5.42 -21.01
N ARG A 62 0.93 6.23 -21.92
CA ARG A 62 1.17 7.67 -21.97
C ARG A 62 0.54 8.39 -20.79
N LEU A 63 -0.73 8.12 -20.50
CA LEU A 63 -1.45 8.82 -19.43
C LEU A 63 -0.80 8.54 -18.06
N PHE A 64 -0.56 7.27 -17.75
CA PHE A 64 0.00 6.89 -16.45
C PHE A 64 1.47 7.30 -16.30
N LEU A 65 2.22 7.43 -17.41
CA LEU A 65 3.57 8.01 -17.37
C LEU A 65 3.49 9.49 -16.97
N ILE A 66 2.63 10.27 -17.64
CA ILE A 66 2.47 11.71 -17.35
C ILE A 66 1.97 11.90 -15.92
N MET A 67 0.93 11.16 -15.51
CA MET A 67 0.43 11.20 -14.14
C MET A 67 1.53 10.86 -13.13
N GLY A 68 2.31 9.79 -13.37
CA GLY A 68 3.39 9.39 -12.50
C GLY A 68 4.45 10.47 -12.33
N VAL A 69 4.91 11.05 -13.45
CA VAL A 69 5.91 12.13 -13.44
C VAL A 69 5.37 13.38 -12.75
N VAL A 70 4.13 13.79 -13.05
CA VAL A 70 3.51 14.97 -12.42
C VAL A 70 3.35 14.76 -10.91
N LEU A 71 2.83 13.61 -10.47
CA LEU A 71 2.64 13.31 -9.05
C LEU A 71 3.97 13.25 -8.29
N LEU A 72 5.02 12.67 -8.90
CA LEU A 72 6.35 12.63 -8.29
C LEU A 72 7.03 14.01 -8.31
N GLY A 73 6.80 14.83 -9.32
CA GLY A 73 7.24 16.23 -9.34
C GLY A 73 6.57 17.04 -8.24
N LEU A 74 5.26 16.90 -8.07
CA LEU A 74 4.50 17.52 -6.98
C LEU A 74 4.97 17.01 -5.61
N TRP A 75 5.23 15.71 -5.48
CA TRP A 75 5.80 15.13 -4.27
C TRP A 75 7.11 15.82 -3.90
N LEU A 76 8.02 15.99 -4.86
CA LEU A 76 9.32 16.63 -4.62
C LEU A 76 9.13 18.06 -4.10
N ILE A 77 8.25 18.83 -4.72
CA ILE A 77 7.92 20.21 -4.31
C ILE A 77 7.38 20.24 -2.87
N VAL A 78 6.41 19.37 -2.56
CA VAL A 78 5.85 19.27 -1.20
C VAL A 78 6.92 18.84 -0.20
N ARG A 79 7.80 17.92 -0.59
CA ARG A 79 8.85 17.38 0.29
C ARG A 79 9.90 18.41 0.63
N THR A 80 10.33 19.24 -0.32
CA THR A 80 11.32 20.30 -0.11
C THR A 80 10.72 21.58 0.48
N GLY A 81 9.42 21.84 0.23
CA GLY A 81 8.74 23.05 0.71
C GLY A 81 8.43 23.06 2.21
N GLY A 82 8.42 21.90 2.88
CA GLY A 82 8.31 21.81 4.35
C GLY A 82 7.00 22.34 4.96
N GLY A 83 5.96 22.57 4.14
CA GLY A 83 4.70 23.17 4.56
C GLY A 83 3.53 22.19 4.61
N TYR A 84 2.34 22.69 4.25
CA TYR A 84 1.09 21.92 4.23
C TYR A 84 1.23 20.61 3.43
N GLY A 85 0.74 19.51 4.01
CA GLY A 85 0.80 18.19 3.39
C GLY A 85 2.10 17.41 3.65
N ASN A 86 3.09 18.02 4.33
CA ASN A 86 4.25 17.31 4.85
C ASN A 86 4.21 17.23 6.39
N LEU A 87 3.69 16.10 6.91
CA LEU A 87 3.52 15.90 8.35
C LEU A 87 4.82 15.54 9.08
N VAL A 88 5.84 15.09 8.35
CA VAL A 88 7.17 14.74 8.91
C VAL A 88 8.18 15.56 8.13
N LEU A 89 8.67 16.63 8.76
CA LEU A 89 9.62 17.54 8.13
C LEU A 89 10.96 16.84 7.92
N TYR A 90 11.69 17.28 6.88
CA TYR A 90 13.07 16.82 6.69
C TYR A 90 13.96 17.62 7.64
N GLU A 91 14.72 16.92 8.49
CA GLU A 91 15.54 17.55 9.52
C GLU A 91 17.02 17.70 9.09
N GLY A 92 17.31 17.50 7.80
CA GLY A 92 18.67 17.58 7.27
C GLY A 92 19.45 16.28 7.37
N GLY A 93 18.79 15.13 7.62
CA GLY A 93 19.41 13.82 7.64
C GLY A 93 19.84 13.31 6.26
N GLY A 94 20.24 12.04 6.17
CA GLY A 94 20.56 11.43 4.86
C GLY A 94 19.33 11.21 3.97
N TRP A 95 19.54 10.59 2.80
CA TRP A 95 18.45 10.25 1.87
C TRP A 95 17.30 9.45 2.50
N ARG A 96 17.59 8.66 3.54
CA ARG A 96 16.57 7.89 4.28
C ARG A 96 15.62 8.79 5.03
N ASP A 97 16.13 9.84 5.66
CA ASP A 97 15.33 10.86 6.35
C ASP A 97 14.48 11.64 5.34
N PHE A 98 15.05 11.95 4.18
CA PHE A 98 14.29 12.53 3.07
C PHE A 98 13.15 11.61 2.58
N MET A 99 13.30 10.29 2.70
CA MET A 99 12.24 9.32 2.36
C MET A 99 11.27 9.03 3.51
N LEU A 100 11.50 9.54 4.72
CA LEU A 100 10.56 9.41 5.82
C LEU A 100 9.34 10.30 5.57
N MET A 101 8.16 9.66 5.53
CA MET A 101 6.88 10.30 5.28
C MET A 101 5.83 9.69 6.21
N SER A 102 4.89 10.50 6.69
CA SER A 102 3.80 10.00 7.54
C SER A 102 2.82 9.13 6.76
N LYS A 103 2.75 7.85 7.13
CA LYS A 103 1.71 6.92 6.66
C LYS A 103 0.43 7.02 7.50
N TYR A 104 0.55 7.31 8.80
CA TYR A 104 -0.56 7.36 9.74
C TYR A 104 -0.46 8.61 10.63
N PRO A 105 -1.27 9.65 10.38
CA PRO A 105 -2.22 9.80 9.26
C PRO A 105 -1.49 9.98 7.91
N PRO A 106 -2.12 9.64 6.77
CA PRO A 106 -1.48 9.72 5.46
C PRO A 106 -1.20 11.18 5.10
N SER A 107 0.08 11.53 4.92
CA SER A 107 0.46 12.85 4.43
C SER A 107 0.20 12.98 2.92
N LEU A 108 0.06 14.21 2.43
CA LEU A 108 -0.04 14.46 0.99
C LEU A 108 1.23 13.98 0.28
N ALA A 109 2.41 14.21 0.87
CA ALA A 109 3.66 13.69 0.36
C ALA A 109 3.64 12.16 0.23
N PHE A 110 3.16 11.45 1.26
CA PHE A 110 3.02 9.99 1.21
C PHE A 110 2.10 9.54 0.06
N LEU A 111 0.94 10.19 -0.11
CA LEU A 111 0.00 9.85 -1.18
C LEU A 111 0.58 10.12 -2.58
N LEU A 112 1.21 11.28 -2.80
CA LEU A 112 1.79 11.66 -4.09
C LEU A 112 2.90 10.69 -4.51
N TRP A 113 3.79 10.32 -3.58
CA TRP A 113 4.85 9.36 -3.84
C TRP A 113 4.30 7.99 -4.25
N ASN A 114 3.36 7.46 -3.48
CA ASN A 114 2.80 6.14 -3.75
C ASN A 114 1.97 6.14 -5.04
N LEU A 115 1.03 7.07 -5.20
CA LEU A 115 0.20 7.14 -6.41
C LEU A 115 1.04 7.39 -7.67
N GLY A 116 2.03 8.29 -7.60
CA GLY A 116 2.94 8.55 -8.71
C GLY A 116 3.76 7.31 -9.07
N GLY A 117 4.32 6.62 -8.07
CA GLY A 117 5.04 5.37 -8.26
C GLY A 117 4.18 4.26 -8.86
N MET A 118 2.95 4.08 -8.35
CA MET A 118 1.98 3.13 -8.93
C MET A 118 1.66 3.48 -10.38
N SER A 119 1.45 4.75 -10.72
CA SER A 119 1.21 5.17 -12.11
C SER A 119 2.39 4.84 -13.02
N LEU A 120 3.63 5.09 -12.58
CA LEU A 120 4.81 4.68 -13.35
C LEU A 120 4.91 3.17 -13.51
N ILE A 121 4.60 2.38 -12.47
CA ILE A 121 4.58 0.92 -12.54
C ILE A 121 3.53 0.44 -13.56
N ILE A 122 2.32 1.04 -13.58
CA ILE A 122 1.27 0.71 -14.56
C ILE A 122 1.77 1.01 -15.98
N SER A 123 2.35 2.18 -16.20
CA SER A 123 2.90 2.56 -17.50
C SER A 123 4.01 1.61 -17.96
N ALA A 124 4.97 1.30 -17.07
CA ALA A 124 6.05 0.37 -17.33
C ALA A 124 5.53 -1.05 -17.60
N HIS A 125 4.53 -1.51 -16.86
CA HIS A 125 3.92 -2.82 -17.06
C HIS A 125 3.30 -2.94 -18.45
N THR A 126 2.55 -1.93 -18.89
CA THR A 126 1.92 -1.90 -20.22
C THR A 126 2.96 -1.84 -21.34
N HIS A 127 4.00 -1.00 -21.17
CA HIS A 127 5.06 -0.87 -22.17
C HIS A 127 5.92 -2.14 -22.30
N LEU A 128 6.29 -2.77 -21.19
CA LEU A 128 7.14 -3.96 -21.17
C LEU A 128 6.34 -5.28 -21.23
N LYS A 129 5.04 -5.23 -21.56
CA LYS A 129 4.14 -6.40 -21.59
C LYS A 129 4.76 -7.57 -22.36
N ASN A 130 5.30 -7.34 -23.56
CA ASN A 130 5.84 -8.43 -24.38
C ASN A 130 7.14 -9.05 -23.84
N HIS A 131 7.88 -8.35 -22.98
CA HIS A 131 9.15 -8.84 -22.42
C HIS A 131 8.97 -9.46 -21.02
N LEU A 132 8.03 -8.94 -20.22
CA LEU A 132 7.79 -9.40 -18.86
C LEU A 132 6.98 -10.70 -18.80
N TYR A 133 6.10 -10.91 -19.78
CA TYR A 133 5.23 -12.08 -19.87
C TYR A 133 6.06 -13.33 -20.21
N GLY A 134 6.31 -14.17 -19.20
CA GLY A 134 7.08 -15.41 -19.31
C GLY A 134 8.09 -15.61 -18.19
N THR A 135 8.51 -14.51 -17.54
CA THR A 135 9.45 -14.58 -16.41
C THR A 135 8.83 -15.27 -15.20
N HIS A 136 9.67 -15.99 -14.44
CA HIS A 136 9.21 -16.65 -13.20
C HIS A 136 8.78 -15.62 -12.15
N LEU A 137 9.49 -14.49 -12.07
CA LEU A 137 9.17 -13.40 -11.15
C LEU A 137 7.79 -12.80 -11.42
N PHE A 138 7.46 -12.51 -12.68
CA PHE A 138 6.15 -11.96 -13.03
C PHE A 138 5.01 -12.92 -12.66
N ARG A 139 5.20 -14.24 -12.86
CA ARG A 139 4.23 -15.25 -12.43
C ARG A 139 3.98 -15.24 -10.92
N VAL A 140 5.02 -15.02 -10.11
CA VAL A 140 4.91 -14.90 -8.65
C VAL A 140 4.19 -13.62 -8.25
N ILE A 141 4.51 -12.48 -8.89
CA ILE A 141 3.83 -11.19 -8.62
C ILE A 141 2.33 -11.29 -8.94
N VAL A 142 1.99 -11.87 -10.10
CA VAL A 142 0.60 -12.11 -10.49
C VAL A 142 -0.09 -13.08 -9.54
N LEU A 143 0.61 -14.09 -9.03
CA LEU A 143 0.05 -15.02 -8.04
C LEU A 143 -0.39 -14.26 -6.77
N PHE A 144 0.44 -13.38 -6.23
CA PHE A 144 0.06 -12.58 -5.05
C PHE A 144 -1.12 -11.65 -5.34
N GLY A 145 -1.16 -11.03 -6.54
CA GLY A 145 -2.28 -10.20 -6.96
C GLY A 145 -3.62 -10.94 -7.14
N GLN A 146 -3.60 -12.26 -7.36
CA GLN A 146 -4.81 -13.09 -7.51
C GLN A 146 -5.43 -13.49 -6.17
N VAL A 147 -4.64 -13.49 -5.09
CA VAL A 147 -5.06 -13.87 -3.73
C VAL A 147 -4.57 -12.86 -2.68
N PRO A 148 -4.84 -11.55 -2.87
CA PRO A 148 -4.20 -10.49 -2.10
C PRO A 148 -4.60 -10.50 -0.61
N LEU A 149 -5.87 -10.82 -0.28
CA LEU A 149 -6.30 -10.88 1.11
C LEU A 149 -5.71 -12.10 1.82
N PHE A 150 -5.73 -13.29 1.19
CA PHE A 150 -5.01 -14.45 1.72
C PHE A 150 -3.52 -14.17 1.95
N PHE A 151 -2.83 -13.58 0.96
CA PHE A 151 -1.43 -13.14 1.11
C PHE A 151 -1.26 -12.17 2.30
N TYR A 152 -2.18 -11.21 2.43
CA TYR A 152 -2.19 -10.24 3.53
C TYR A 152 -2.37 -10.92 4.90
N VAL A 153 -3.27 -11.90 5.03
CA VAL A 153 -3.50 -12.54 6.32
C VAL A 153 -2.33 -13.46 6.67
N ILE A 154 -1.88 -14.30 5.73
CA ILE A 154 -0.88 -15.33 6.02
C ILE A 154 0.50 -14.73 6.32
N HIS A 155 0.88 -13.61 5.68
CA HIS A 155 2.18 -12.99 5.95
C HIS A 155 2.30 -12.49 7.40
N LEU A 156 1.22 -11.98 7.99
CA LEU A 156 1.23 -11.53 9.39
C LEU A 156 1.57 -12.69 10.32
N TYR A 157 0.98 -13.86 10.11
CA TYR A 157 1.26 -15.05 10.91
C TYR A 157 2.65 -15.62 10.66
N ILE A 158 3.08 -15.69 9.40
CA ILE A 158 4.42 -16.19 9.04
C ILE A 158 5.50 -15.31 9.66
N TYR A 159 5.42 -13.99 9.51
CA TYR A 159 6.42 -13.09 10.08
C TYR A 159 6.35 -13.00 11.60
N LYS A 160 5.15 -13.11 12.19
CA LYS A 160 5.02 -13.26 13.64
C LYS A 160 5.72 -14.54 14.12
N TRP A 161 5.57 -15.64 13.38
CA TRP A 161 6.19 -16.91 13.72
C TRP A 161 7.72 -16.86 13.56
N LEU A 162 8.22 -16.33 12.43
CA LEU A 162 9.66 -16.09 12.22
C LEU A 162 10.24 -15.17 13.30
N SER A 163 9.47 -14.18 13.75
CA SER A 163 9.90 -13.29 14.83
C SER A 163 10.15 -14.06 16.13
N PHE A 164 9.52 -15.20 16.42
CA PHE A 164 9.85 -15.99 17.61
C PHE A 164 11.21 -16.70 17.53
N MET A 165 11.82 -16.80 16.36
CA MET A 165 13.13 -17.42 16.17
C MET A 165 14.25 -16.45 16.52
N PRO A 166 15.03 -16.68 17.61
CA PRO A 166 16.01 -15.71 18.07
C PRO A 166 17.12 -15.42 17.07
N PHE A 167 17.50 -16.41 16.25
CA PHE A 167 18.56 -16.27 15.24
C PHE A 167 18.18 -15.36 14.05
N MET A 168 16.89 -15.07 13.87
CA MET A 168 16.38 -14.17 12.84
C MET A 168 16.23 -12.72 13.34
N ARG A 169 16.54 -12.45 14.61
CA ARG A 169 16.41 -11.13 15.22
C ARG A 169 17.72 -10.35 15.17
N GLY A 170 17.61 -9.03 15.01
CA GLY A 170 18.72 -8.10 15.23
C GLY A 170 19.03 -7.27 14.00
N THR A 171 19.94 -7.76 13.16
CA THR A 171 20.51 -6.96 12.06
C THR A 171 19.56 -6.78 10.87
N LEU A 172 19.76 -5.71 10.10
CA LEU A 172 19.00 -5.46 8.86
C LEU A 172 19.15 -6.62 7.86
N SER A 173 20.34 -7.21 7.76
CA SER A 173 20.61 -8.36 6.89
C SER A 173 19.80 -9.59 7.31
N MET A 174 19.72 -9.88 8.63
CA MET A 174 18.85 -10.94 9.16
C MET A 174 17.37 -10.68 8.84
N GLY A 175 16.94 -9.41 8.91
CA GLY A 175 15.60 -8.99 8.49
C GLY A 175 15.31 -9.32 7.02
N TYR A 176 16.26 -9.06 6.12
CA TYR A 176 16.12 -9.43 4.70
C TYR A 176 16.10 -10.94 4.49
N VAL A 177 16.91 -11.70 5.24
CA VAL A 177 16.88 -13.17 5.19
C VAL A 177 15.53 -13.70 5.66
N ALA A 178 15.01 -13.20 6.78
CA ALA A 178 13.69 -13.56 7.28
C ALA A 178 12.58 -13.21 6.28
N TRP A 179 12.68 -12.05 5.62
CA TRP A 179 11.78 -11.66 4.54
C TRP A 179 11.81 -12.62 3.35
N MET A 180 13.00 -13.02 2.89
CA MET A 180 13.16 -14.00 1.81
C MET A 180 12.60 -15.38 2.17
N VAL A 181 12.85 -15.85 3.41
CA VAL A 181 12.29 -17.11 3.92
C VAL A 181 10.77 -17.04 3.97
N GLY A 182 10.22 -15.93 4.47
CA GLY A 182 8.77 -15.68 4.48
C GLY A 182 8.17 -15.79 3.07
N LEU A 183 8.75 -15.12 2.09
CA LEU A 183 8.30 -15.19 0.70
C LEU A 183 8.39 -16.62 0.12
N MET A 184 9.48 -17.34 0.38
CA MET A 184 9.66 -18.72 -0.09
C MET A 184 8.56 -19.65 0.44
N VAL A 185 8.15 -19.48 1.70
CA VAL A 185 7.03 -20.24 2.31
C VAL A 185 5.68 -19.79 1.75
N MET A 186 5.50 -18.49 1.50
CA MET A 186 4.23 -17.95 1.03
C MET A 186 3.88 -18.32 -0.40
N ILE A 187 4.87 -18.46 -1.29
CA ILE A 187 4.64 -18.81 -2.70
C ILE A 187 3.82 -20.11 -2.87
N PRO A 188 4.21 -21.27 -2.29
CA PRO A 188 3.43 -22.50 -2.42
C PRO A 188 2.06 -22.41 -1.73
N LEU A 189 1.95 -21.70 -0.60
CA LEU A 189 0.68 -21.49 0.09
C LEU A 189 -0.32 -20.70 -0.76
N CYS A 190 0.13 -19.59 -1.36
CA CYS A 190 -0.69 -18.78 -2.26
C CYS A 190 -1.10 -19.56 -3.51
N TYR A 191 -0.19 -20.38 -4.04
CA TYR A 191 -0.48 -21.25 -5.17
C TYR A 191 -1.56 -22.29 -4.86
N GLY A 192 -1.45 -22.96 -3.71
CA GLY A 192 -2.45 -23.92 -3.23
C GLY A 192 -3.82 -23.26 -3.03
N PHE A 193 -3.85 -22.10 -2.35
CA PHE A 193 -5.09 -21.35 -2.14
C PHE A 193 -5.73 -20.91 -3.46
N ARG A 194 -4.93 -20.45 -4.43
CA ARG A 194 -5.42 -20.12 -5.77
C ARG A 194 -6.13 -21.30 -6.44
N ILE A 195 -5.62 -22.52 -6.32
CA ILE A 195 -6.25 -23.72 -6.88
C ILE A 195 -7.60 -23.97 -6.21
N ILE A 196 -7.67 -23.88 -4.89
CA ILE A 196 -8.90 -24.06 -4.12
C ILE A 196 -9.95 -23.01 -4.51
N LYS A 197 -9.54 -21.74 -4.59
CA LYS A 197 -10.39 -20.63 -5.03
C LYS A 197 -10.97 -20.86 -6.42
N LYS A 198 -10.19 -21.39 -7.35
CA LYS A 198 -10.66 -21.75 -8.70
C LYS A 198 -11.61 -22.95 -8.71
N LYS A 199 -11.46 -23.90 -7.78
CA LYS A 199 -12.34 -25.08 -7.65
C LYS A 199 -13.69 -24.75 -7.02
N HIS A 200 -13.79 -23.69 -6.21
CA HIS A 200 -15.01 -23.32 -5.48
C HIS A 200 -15.46 -21.87 -5.76
N PRO A 201 -15.92 -21.56 -6.99
CA PRO A 201 -16.29 -20.20 -7.37
C PRO A 201 -17.53 -19.65 -6.65
N GLY A 202 -18.41 -20.51 -6.11
CA GLY A 202 -19.62 -20.08 -5.37
C GLY A 202 -19.43 -19.93 -3.87
N SER A 203 -18.21 -20.08 -3.34
CA SER A 203 -17.94 -20.05 -1.90
C SER A 203 -17.50 -18.65 -1.44
N ILE A 204 -17.66 -18.37 -0.14
CA ILE A 204 -17.11 -17.19 0.54
C ILE A 204 -15.60 -17.03 0.28
N LEU A 205 -14.89 -18.14 0.00
CA LEU A 205 -13.48 -18.17 -0.39
C LEU A 205 -13.14 -17.30 -1.62
N GLN A 206 -14.12 -16.90 -2.44
CA GLN A 206 -13.88 -15.97 -3.55
C GLN A 206 -13.46 -14.57 -3.08
N TYR A 207 -13.97 -14.13 -1.93
CA TYR A 207 -13.75 -12.81 -1.36
C TYR A 207 -12.45 -12.72 -0.53
N ILE A 208 -11.76 -13.84 -0.36
CA ILE A 208 -10.46 -14.00 0.33
C ILE A 208 -9.33 -14.18 -0.70
#